data_AF-A0AAV3XT61-F1
#
_entry.id   AF-A0AAV3XT61-F1
#
_cell.length_a   1.000
_cell.length_b   1.000
_cell.length_c   1.000
_cell.angle_alpha   90.00
_cell.angle_beta   90.00
_cell.angle_gamma   90.00
#
_symmetry.space_group_name_H-M   'P 1'
#
loop_
_entity.id
_entity.type
_entity.pdbx_description
1 polymer ?
#
loop_
_entity_poly.entity_id
_entity_poly.type
_entity_poly.pdbx_seq_one_letter_code
_entity_poly.pdbx_strand_id
1 'polypeptide(L)' 'MVEYCSVAYAWVGRGWTQEIEWIRIQGEEVFEWRGKYWTDFLNHMAQQQWELVTVAPLGGGKTSVYGVVAYFKRHI' A
#
# COMPACT_ATOMS: atom_id res chain seq x y z
N MET A 1 -0.56 10.07 21.22
CA MET A 1 0.19 8.81 20.97
C MET A 1 0.42 8.69 19.47
N VAL A 2 1.43 7.95 18.98
CA VAL A 2 1.63 7.74 17.53
C VAL A 2 1.39 6.26 17.21
N GLU A 3 0.51 6.01 16.23
CA GLU A 3 0.22 4.68 15.70
C GLU A 3 0.90 4.50 14.34
N TYR A 4 1.33 3.27 14.03
CA TYR A 4 1.97 2.92 12.77
C TYR A 4 1.21 1.78 12.07
N CYS A 5 1.15 1.84 10.74
CA CYS A 5 0.57 0.80 9.92
C CYS A 5 1.47 0.50 8.71
N SER A 6 1.54 -0.77 8.31
CA SER A 6 2.22 -1.18 7.08
C SER A 6 1.21 -1.76 6.10
N VAL A 7 1.36 -1.36 4.84
CA VAL A 7 0.50 -1.75 3.73
C VAL A 7 1.39 -2.30 2.63
N ALA A 8 1.27 -3.60 2.36
CA ALA A 8 1.92 -4.22 1.22
C ALA A 8 0.93 -4.23 0.04
N TYR A 9 1.38 -3.89 -1.16
CA TYR A 9 0.51 -3.87 -2.33
C TYR A 9 1.28 -4.17 -3.61
N ALA A 10 0.57 -4.59 -4.65
CA ALA A 10 1.10 -4.62 -6.01
C ALA A 10 0.14 -3.95 -6.97
N TRP A 11 0.69 -3.49 -8.09
CA TRP A 11 -0.08 -2.91 -9.17
C TRP A 11 -0.31 -3.93 -10.29
N VAL A 12 -1.39 -3.72 -11.03
CA VAL A 12 -1.58 -4.39 -12.32
C VAL A 12 -0.44 -3.98 -13.26
N GLY A 13 0.31 -4.97 -13.74
CA GLY A 13 1.44 -4.75 -14.64
C GLY A 13 2.65 -4.09 -13.95
N ARG A 14 3.18 -3.01 -14.53
CA ARG A 14 4.41 -2.34 -14.04
C ARG A 14 4.15 -1.04 -13.27
N GLY A 15 2.91 -0.81 -12.81
CA GLY A 15 2.56 0.39 -12.03
C GLY A 15 2.18 1.63 -12.81
N TRP A 16 2.10 1.56 -14.13
CA TRP A 16 1.78 2.72 -14.98
C TRP A 16 0.33 3.15 -14.81
N THR A 17 -0.58 2.18 -14.68
CA THR A 17 -2.01 2.42 -14.42
C THR A 17 -2.28 2.74 -12.96
N GLN A 18 -1.36 2.40 -12.05
CA GLN A 18 -1.53 2.45 -10.60
C GLN A 18 -2.76 1.69 -10.07
N GLU A 19 -3.40 0.86 -10.88
CA GLU A 19 -4.49 -0.02 -10.45
C GLU A 19 -3.93 -1.09 -9.52
N ILE A 20 -4.61 -1.34 -8.40
CA ILE A 20 -4.19 -2.31 -7.39
C ILE A 20 -4.54 -3.72 -7.86
N GLU A 21 -3.53 -4.60 -7.96
CA GLU A 21 -3.75 -6.03 -8.18
C GLU A 21 -4.16 -6.73 -6.88
N TRP A 22 -3.43 -6.43 -5.81
CA TRP A 22 -3.70 -6.88 -4.45
C TRP A 22 -3.13 -5.89 -3.44
N ILE A 23 -3.72 -5.87 -2.24
CA ILE A 23 -3.27 -5.05 -1.11
C ILE A 23 -3.49 -5.82 0.19
N ARG A 24 -2.53 -5.72 1.10
CA ARG A 24 -2.56 -6.31 2.43
C ARG A 24 -2.27 -5.25 3.47
N ILE A 25 -3.14 -5.14 4.46
CA ILE A 25 -2.97 -4.22 5.59
C ILE A 25 -2.66 -5.08 6.81
N GLN A 26 -1.50 -4.86 7.43
CA GLN A 26 -1.04 -5.67 8.57
C GLN A 26 -1.04 -7.19 8.32
N GLY A 27 -0.83 -7.61 7.07
CA GLY A 27 -0.78 -9.02 6.66
C GLY A 27 -2.09 -9.58 6.10
N GLU A 28 -3.22 -8.91 6.31
CA GLU A 28 -4.53 -9.35 5.84
C GLU A 28 -4.87 -8.74 4.48
N GLU A 29 -5.32 -9.56 3.54
CA GLU A 29 -5.70 -9.10 2.19
C GLU A 29 -7.04 -8.37 2.20
N VAL A 30 -7.08 -7.18 1.62
CA VAL A 30 -8.27 -6.31 1.60
C VAL A 30 -8.83 -6.23 0.19
N PHE A 31 -9.72 -7.16 -0.14
CA PHE A 31 -10.27 -7.35 -1.49
C PHE A 31 -11.04 -6.14 -2.04
N GLU A 32 -11.60 -5.28 -1.17
CA GLU A 32 -12.35 -4.07 -1.56
C GLU A 32 -11.55 -3.14 -2.49
N TRP A 33 -10.22 -3.15 -2.38
CA TRP A 33 -9.34 -2.26 -3.12
C TRP A 33 -8.81 -2.85 -4.44
N ARG A 34 -9.05 -4.14 -4.72
CA ARG A 34 -8.63 -4.76 -5.97
C ARG A 34 -9.30 -4.07 -7.16
N GLY A 35 -8.50 -3.68 -8.15
CA GLY A 35 -8.95 -2.97 -9.35
C GLY A 35 -9.23 -1.48 -9.15
N LYS A 36 -9.12 -0.95 -7.91
CA LYS A 36 -9.16 0.50 -7.65
C LYS A 36 -7.78 1.12 -7.83
N TYR A 37 -7.72 2.44 -8.00
CA TYR A 37 -6.45 3.15 -8.12
C TYR A 37 -5.76 3.31 -6.76
N TRP A 38 -4.43 3.18 -6.76
CA TRP A 38 -3.61 3.43 -5.58
C TRP A 38 -3.79 4.86 -5.01
N THR A 39 -4.02 5.85 -5.87
CA THR A 39 -4.33 7.21 -5.46
C THR A 39 -5.61 7.30 -4.62
N ASP A 40 -6.63 6.50 -4.95
CA ASP A 40 -7.89 6.49 -4.20
C ASP A 40 -7.66 5.91 -2.80
N PHE A 41 -6.84 4.85 -2.70
CA PHE A 41 -6.42 4.30 -1.42
C PHE A 41 -5.64 5.33 -0.58
N LEU A 42 -4.68 6.03 -1.18
CA LEU A 42 -3.93 7.08 -0.48
C LEU A 42 -4.83 8.22 0.02
N ASN A 43 -5.79 8.66 -0.80
CA ASN A 43 -6.77 9.67 -0.41
C ASN A 43 -7.63 9.19 0.76
N HIS A 44 -8.07 7.94 0.74
CA HIS A 44 -8.82 7.34 1.84
C HIS A 44 -8.00 7.26 3.13
N MET A 45 -6.72 6.88 3.04
CA MET A 45 -5.80 6.87 4.17
C MET A 45 -5.61 8.28 4.75
N ALA A 46 -5.45 9.30 3.89
CA ALA A 46 -5.32 10.69 4.31
C ALA A 46 -6.60 11.21 5.01
N GLN A 47 -7.79 10.83 4.53
CA GLN A 47 -9.07 11.15 5.20
C GLN A 47 -9.15 10.57 6.61
N GLN A 48 -8.49 9.44 6.85
CA GLN A 48 -8.34 8.82 8.16
C GLN A 48 -7.13 9.34 8.97
N GLN A 49 -6.53 10.44 8.54
CA GLN A 49 -5.37 11.09 9.16
C GLN A 49 -4.09 10.22 9.16
N TRP A 50 -4.01 9.24 8.27
CA TRP A 50 -2.77 8.51 8.03
C TRP A 50 -1.84 9.30 7.11
N GLU A 51 -0.59 9.43 7.55
CA GLU A 51 0.49 10.08 6.80
C GLU A 51 1.45 9.02 6.25
N LEU A 52 1.73 9.07 4.96
CA LEU A 52 2.76 8.24 4.34
C LEU A 52 4.14 8.65 4.85
N VAL A 53 4.86 7.71 5.45
CA VAL A 53 6.20 7.92 6.00
C VAL A 53 7.27 7.56 4.98
N THR A 54 7.18 6.36 4.41
CA THR A 54 8.15 5.86 3.43
C THR A 54 7.58 4.69 2.63
N VAL A 55 8.21 4.42 1.50
CA VAL A 55 7.92 3.27 0.65
C VAL A 55 9.19 2.47 0.41
N ALA A 56 9.07 1.15 0.40
CA ALA A 56 10.16 0.24 0.10
C ALA A 56 9.69 -0.85 -0.88
N PRO A 57 10.54 -1.32 -1.80
CA PRO A 57 10.18 -2.46 -2.63
C PRO A 57 9.97 -3.70 -1.75
N LEU A 58 8.86 -4.42 -1.98
CA LEU A 58 8.66 -5.73 -1.39
C LEU A 58 9.47 -6.74 -2.20
N GLY A 59 10.59 -7.16 -1.62
CA GLY A 59 11.56 -8.03 -2.26
C GLY A 59 10.97 -9.39 -2.66
N GLY A 60 11.37 -9.87 -3.83
CA GLY A 60 10.93 -11.12 -4.41
C GLY A 60 12.02 -11.90 -5.11
N GLY A 61 12.64 -12.85 -4.41
CA GLY A 61 13.75 -13.60 -4.97
C GLY A 61 14.87 -12.70 -5.52
N LYS A 62 15.85 -13.28 -6.24
CA LYS A 62 17.04 -12.54 -6.69
C LYS A 62 16.80 -11.48 -7.77
N THR A 63 15.61 -11.35 -8.35
CA THR A 63 15.39 -10.54 -9.56
C THR A 63 13.98 -9.97 -9.75
N SER A 64 13.05 -10.15 -8.82
CA SER A 64 11.66 -9.68 -8.98
C SER A 64 11.22 -8.78 -7.82
N VAL A 65 10.57 -7.67 -8.14
CA VAL A 65 9.80 -6.90 -7.15
C VAL A 65 8.39 -7.47 -7.19
N TYR A 66 7.94 -8.11 -6.11
CA TYR A 66 6.57 -8.65 -6.03
C TYR A 66 5.53 -7.57 -5.72
N GLY A 67 5.97 -6.45 -5.16
CA GLY A 67 5.10 -5.35 -4.77
C GLY A 67 5.88 -4.23 -4.08
N VAL A 68 5.18 -3.38 -3.36
CA VAL A 68 5.70 -2.27 -2.59
C VAL A 68 5.13 -2.36 -1.18
N VAL A 69 5.92 -1.98 -0.18
CA VAL A 69 5.44 -1.75 1.18
C VAL A 69 5.43 -0.27 1.44
N ALA A 70 4.26 0.27 1.78
CA ALA A 70 4.09 1.63 2.27
C ALA A 70 3.92 1.62 3.80
N TYR A 71 4.64 2.49 4.48
CA TYR A 71 4.56 2.68 5.92
C TYR A 71 3.83 3.98 6.22
N PHE A 72 2.82 3.91 7.08
CA PHE A 72 2.01 5.04 7.49
C PHE A 72 2.12 5.27 9.00
N LYS A 73 1.88 6.51 9.42
CA LYS A 73 1.70 6.88 10.83
C LYS A 73 0.45 7.74 11.00
N ARG A 74 -0.14 7.78 12.20
CA ARG A 74 -1.13 8.79 12.58
C ARG A 74 -1.02 9.17 14.04
N HIS A 75 -1.47 10.37 14.38
CA HIS A 75 -1.55 10.85 15.76
C HIS A 75 -2.93 10.49 16.35
N ILE A 76 -2.94 9.92 17.56
CA ILE A 76 -4.13 9.63 18.38
C ILE A 76 -4.11 10.50 19.63
#